data_AF-A0A1V6GAI4-F1
#
_entry.id   AF-A0A1V6GAI4-F1
#
_cell.length_a   1.000
_cell.length_b   1.000
_cell.length_c   1.000
_cell.angle_alpha   90.00
_cell.angle_beta   90.00
_cell.angle_gamma   90.00
#
_symmetry.space_group_name_H-M   'P 1'
#
loop_
_entity.id
_entity.type
_entity.pdbx_description
1 polymer ?
#
loop_
_entity_poly.entity_id
_entity_poly.type
_entity_poly.pdbx_seq_one_letter_code
_entity_poly.pdbx_strand_id
1 'polypeptide(L)' 'MTYTVRYRIKGKIFWRRLKRVKGDGFVKERNTRYFVLEDETLIHIPDDSEVQFSKERYFITMDKVRKESGH' A
#
# COMPACT_ATOMS: atom_id res chain seq x y z
N MET A 1 8.86 -5.54 8.75
CA MET A 1 8.81 -6.17 7.41
C MET A 1 8.24 -5.17 6.43
N THR A 2 8.74 -5.16 5.19
CA THR A 2 8.22 -4.34 4.10
C THR A 2 7.69 -5.22 2.97
N TYR A 3 6.84 -4.67 2.11
CA TYR A 3 6.29 -5.36 0.95
C TYR A 3 6.42 -4.52 -0.34
N THR A 4 5.99 -5.09 -1.46
CA THR A 4 6.01 -4.42 -2.77
C THR A 4 4.58 -4.18 -3.24
N VAL A 5 4.36 -3.05 -3.90
CA VAL A 5 3.09 -2.71 -4.55
C VAL A 5 3.35 -2.45 -6.02
N ARG A 6 2.51 -3.04 -6.88
CA ARG A 6 2.41 -2.61 -8.28
C ARG A 6 1.12 -1.83 -8.43
N TYR A 7 1.17 -0.70 -9.12
CA TYR A 7 -0.02 0.09 -9.39
C TYR A 7 -0.05 0.62 -10.81
N ARG A 8 -1.24 0.86 -11.33
CA ARG A 8 -1.48 1.46 -12.64
C ARG A 8 -2.57 2.51 -12.50
N ILE A 9 -2.23 3.75 -12.82
CA ILE A 9 -3.19 4.87 -12.80
C ILE A 9 -4.20 4.65 -13.93
N LYS A 10 -5.47 4.95 -13.68
CA LYS A 10 -6.53 4.87 -14.69
C LYS A 10 -6.13 5.60 -15.97
N GLY A 11 -6.33 4.94 -17.11
CA GLY A 11 -5.95 5.46 -18.43
C GLY A 11 -4.46 5.41 -18.75
N LYS A 12 -3.60 4.89 -17.86
CA LYS A 12 -2.20 4.59 -18.17
C LYS A 12 -2.03 3.11 -18.44
N ILE A 13 -1.19 2.76 -19.42
CA ILE A 13 -0.95 1.36 -19.81
C ILE A 13 0.18 0.70 -19.00
N PHE A 14 1.11 1.48 -18.47
CA PHE A 14 2.28 0.97 -17.77
C PHE A 14 2.06 0.83 -16.27
N TRP A 15 2.44 -0.33 -15.74
CA TRP A 15 2.51 -0.59 -14.32
C TRP A 15 3.73 0.10 -13.71
N ARG A 16 3.53 0.78 -12.59
CA ARG A 16 4.59 1.28 -11.72
C ARG A 16 4.78 0.34 -10.55
N ARG A 17 5.97 0.38 -9.93
CA ARG A 17 6.33 -0.48 -8.80
C ARG A 17 6.86 0.36 -7.65
N LEU A 18 6.25 0.21 -6.48
CA LEU A 18 6.74 0.71 -5.20
C LEU A 18 7.40 -0.43 -4.44
N LYS A 19 8.62 -0.22 -3.99
CA LYS A 19 9.37 -1.18 -3.16
C LYS A 19 9.43 -0.65 -1.73
N ARG A 20 9.72 -1.54 -0.77
CA ARG A 20 9.95 -1.17 0.64
C ARG A 20 8.76 -0.44 1.28
N VAL A 21 7.54 -0.85 0.94
CA VAL A 21 6.33 -0.29 1.55
C VAL A 21 6.16 -0.90 2.94
N LYS A 22 5.94 -0.06 3.97
CA LYS A 22 5.69 -0.51 5.36
C LYS A 22 4.27 -0.23 5.84
N GLY A 23 3.55 0.65 5.15
CA GLY A 23 2.16 0.97 5.45
C GLY A 23 1.39 1.44 4.23
N ASP A 24 0.07 1.23 4.27
CA ASP A 24 -0.89 1.68 3.27
C ASP A 24 -2.19 2.09 3.95
N GLY A 25 -2.96 2.95 3.28
CA GLY A 25 -4.29 3.33 3.71
C GLY A 25 -4.99 4.20 2.67
N PHE A 26 -6.16 4.70 3.05
CA PHE A 26 -6.98 5.57 2.21
C PHE A 26 -7.27 6.88 2.92
N VAL A 27 -7.28 7.97 2.16
CA VAL A 27 -7.76 9.27 2.60
C VAL A 27 -9.07 9.53 1.88
N LYS A 28 -10.19 9.28 2.57
CA LYS A 28 -11.54 9.34 1.99
C LYS A 28 -11.87 10.74 1.46
N GLU A 29 -11.47 11.78 2.18
CA GLU A 29 -11.73 13.18 1.84
C GLU A 29 -11.06 13.59 0.53
N ARG A 30 -10.02 12.88 0.12
CA ARG A 30 -9.21 13.18 -1.06
C ARG A 30 -9.36 12.16 -2.19
N ASN A 31 -10.14 11.08 -1.99
CA ASN A 31 -10.20 9.95 -2.91
C ASN A 31 -8.81 9.48 -3.36
N THR A 32 -7.89 9.37 -2.39
CA THR A 32 -6.53 8.90 -2.64
C THR A 32 -6.17 7.74 -1.73
N ARG A 33 -5.34 6.85 -2.26
CA ARG A 33 -4.62 5.86 -1.49
C ARG A 33 -3.22 6.38 -1.20
N TYR A 34 -2.74 6.19 0.03
CA TYR A 34 -1.36 6.50 0.38
C TYR A 34 -0.56 5.23 0.67
N PHE A 35 0.74 5.32 0.45
CA PHE A 35 1.73 4.32 0.83
C PHE A 35 2.85 5.01 1.59
N VAL A 36 3.25 4.41 2.71
CA VAL A 36 4.41 4.82 3.51
C VAL A 36 5.56 3.89 3.19
N LEU A 37 6.68 4.44 2.72
CA LEU A 37 7.90 3.69 2.47
C LEU A 37 8.75 3.57 3.74
N GLU A 38 9.74 2.68 3.70
CA GLU A 38 10.67 2.45 4.81
C GLU A 38 11.33 3.74 5.31
N ASP A 39 11.71 4.62 4.39
CA ASP A 39 12.35 5.92 4.63
C ASP A 39 11.37 7.05 5.04
N GLU A 40 10.15 6.70 5.44
CA GLU A 40 9.06 7.65 5.78
C GLU A 40 8.51 8.45 4.59
N THR A 41 8.92 8.17 3.35
CA THR A 41 8.34 8.82 2.17
C THR A 41 6.87 8.42 2.02
N LEU A 42 6.01 9.43 1.83
CA LEU A 42 4.59 9.25 1.52
C LEU A 42 4.33 9.36 0.02
N ILE A 43 3.75 8.32 -0.56
CA ILE A 43 3.31 8.30 -1.96
C ILE A 43 1.80 8.27 -2.00
N HIS A 44 1.20 9.24 -2.67
CA HIS A 44 -0.24 9.29 -2.90
C HIS A 44 -0.55 8.88 -4.34
N ILE A 45 -1.56 8.03 -4.52
CA ILE A 45 -2.11 7.69 -5.83
C ILE A 45 -3.64 7.87 -5.81
N PRO A 46 -4.26 8.17 -6.96
CA PRO A 46 -5.71 8.19 -7.07
C PRO A 46 -6.34 6.86 -6.63
N ASP A 47 -7.49 6.92 -5.97
CA ASP A 47 -8.17 5.71 -5.48
C ASP A 47 -8.71 4.81 -6.60
N ASP A 48 -8.97 5.39 -7.77
CA ASP A 48 -9.36 4.66 -8.98
C ASP A 48 -8.20 3.96 -9.71
N SER A 49 -7.00 3.97 -9.11
CA SER A 49 -5.85 3.23 -9.61
C SER A 49 -6.00 1.73 -9.36
N GLU A 50 -5.58 0.92 -10.32
CA GLU A 50 -5.42 -0.53 -10.10
C GLU A 50 -4.21 -0.77 -9.21
N VAL A 51 -4.37 -1.60 -8.17
CA VAL A 51 -3.32 -1.90 -7.19
C VAL A 51 -3.21 -3.41 -6.98
N GLN A 52 -1.97 -3.91 -7.04
CA GLN A 52 -1.61 -5.29 -6.74
C GLN A 52 -0.59 -5.32 -5.60
N PHE A 53 -0.98 -5.94 -4.49
CA PHE A 53 -0.11 -6.15 -3.35
C PHE A 53 0.68 -7.45 -3.49
N SER A 54 1.93 -7.44 -3.05
CA SER A 54 2.68 -8.68 -2.88
C SER A 54 2.16 -9.45 -1.65
N LYS A 55 2.38 -10.77 -1.63
CA LYS A 55 1.89 -11.68 -0.56
C LYS A 55 2.37 -11.27 0.84
N GLU A 56 3.52 -10.60 0.93
CA GLU A 56 4.11 -10.11 2.17
C GLU A 56 3.17 -9.14 2.91
N ARG A 57 2.34 -8.39 2.17
CA ARG A 57 1.34 -7.48 2.76
C ARG A 57 0.31 -8.24 3.59
N TYR A 58 -0.07 -9.44 3.18
CA TYR A 58 -1.01 -10.28 3.94
C TYR A 58 -0.41 -10.65 5.30
N PHE A 59 0.82 -11.16 5.33
CA PHE A 59 1.51 -11.54 6.57
C PHE A 59 1.66 -10.34 7.52
N ILE A 60 2.03 -9.17 6.99
CA ILE A 60 2.13 -7.93 7.79
C ILE A 60 0.77 -7.54 8.37
N THR A 61 -0.31 -7.67 7.59
CA THR A 61 -1.65 -7.34 8.05
C THR A 61 -2.09 -8.31 9.15
N MET A 62 -1.85 -9.61 8.98
CA MET A 62 -2.18 -10.61 10.00
C MET A 62 -1.38 -10.41 11.30
N ASP A 63 -0.10 -10.07 11.21
CA ASP A 63 0.72 -9.76 12.39
C ASP A 63 0.20 -8.52 13.14
N LYS A 64 -0.25 -7.49 12.42
CA LYS A 64 -0.88 -6.31 13.05
C LYS A 64 -2.17 -6.68 13.76
N VAL A 65 -3.05 -7.42 13.09
CA VAL A 65 -4.32 -7.89 13.67
C VAL A 65 -4.07 -8.73 14.92
N ARG A 66 -3.10 -9.65 14.90
CA ARG A 66 -2.74 -10.46 16.08
C ARG A 66 -2.30 -9.61 17.26
N LYS A 67 -1.38 -8.66 17.01
CA LYS A 67 -0.88 -7.73 18.05
C LYS A 67 -2.00 -6.86 18.64
N GLU A 68 -2.90 -6.36 17.79
CA GLU A 68 -4.05 -5.55 18.23
C GLU A 68 -5.08 -6.38 19.02
N SER A 69 -5.18 -7.69 18.72
CA SER A 69 -6.10 -8.60 19.41
C SER A 69 -5.56 -9.14 20.75
N GLY A 70 -4.36 -8.72 21.18
CA GLY A 70 -3.80 -9.11 22.48
C GLY A 70 -3.35 -10.57 22.60
N HIS A 71 -3.12 -11.26 21.47
CA HIS A 71 -2.57 -12.61 21.41
C HIS A 71 -1.07 -12.63 21.08
#